data_AF-A0AAQ4RUX7-F1
#
_entry.id   AF-A0AAQ4RUX7-F1
#
_cell.length_a   1.000
_cell.length_b   1.000
_cell.length_c   1.000
_cell.angle_alpha   90.00
_cell.angle_beta   90.00
_cell.angle_gamma   90.00
#
_symmetry.space_group_name_H-M   'P 1'
#
loop_
_entity.id
_entity.type
_entity.pdbx_description
1 polymer ?
#
loop_
_entity_poly.entity_id
_entity_poly.type
_entity_poly.pdbx_seq_one_letter_code
_entity_poly.pdbx_strand_id
1 'polypeptide(L)'
;MLLNKESGSELRIYGCTRAASAALSHCACIVFTVTIALLSRPGTKAILLFSPRGSPLKTLPHKTKSRAHWILQCLCVTCAILGLAAIVYNKHLSGKPHFTSWHGLLGVIAVCAVALQSLAAVPLIYHSLAKGWSLAKLKRYHAATGLVAYLLGSGSLLLGLRSAWFTGSAGEHTWYLAAACCAFNALVVMNQVSSAYTAKKRLQS
;
A
#
# COMPACT_ATOMS: atom_id res chain seq x y z
N MET A 1 33.83 31.21 -5.17
CA MET A 1 32.45 31.55 -4.74
C MET A 1 31.37 30.85 -5.57
N LEU A 2 31.57 30.62 -6.88
CA LEU A 2 30.59 29.93 -7.75
C LEU A 2 30.42 28.42 -7.43
N LEU A 3 31.50 27.71 -7.09
CA LEU A 3 31.47 26.27 -6.77
C LEU A 3 30.63 25.92 -5.52
N ASN A 4 30.56 26.83 -4.55
CA ASN A 4 29.78 26.64 -3.32
C ASN A 4 28.29 27.01 -3.51
N LYS A 5 27.98 27.76 -4.58
CA LYS A 5 26.60 28.12 -4.94
C LYS A 5 25.94 27.00 -5.73
N GLU A 6 26.69 26.34 -6.62
CA GLU A 6 26.24 25.13 -7.32
C GLU A 6 25.99 23.95 -6.37
N SER A 7 26.90 23.67 -5.42
CA SER A 7 26.70 22.59 -4.44
C SER A 7 25.46 22.84 -3.56
N GLY A 8 25.20 24.10 -3.18
CA GLY A 8 24.02 24.50 -2.43
C GLY A 8 22.72 24.42 -3.22
N SER A 9 22.72 24.77 -4.52
CA SER A 9 21.56 24.59 -5.39
C SER A 9 21.28 23.13 -5.70
N GLU A 10 22.32 22.34 -5.98
CA GLU A 10 22.24 20.89 -6.23
C GLU A 10 21.67 20.17 -5.01
N LEU A 11 22.15 20.49 -3.80
CA LEU A 11 21.66 19.89 -2.56
C LEU A 11 20.21 20.27 -2.25
N ARG A 12 19.80 21.51 -2.55
CA ARG A 12 18.41 21.98 -2.40
C ARG A 12 17.49 21.36 -3.43
N ILE A 13 17.92 21.25 -4.68
CA ILE A 13 17.17 20.60 -5.75
C ILE A 13 17.01 19.12 -5.40
N TYR A 14 18.08 18.43 -4.99
CA TYR A 14 18.06 17.03 -4.57
C TYR A 14 17.16 16.80 -3.35
N GLY A 15 17.20 17.71 -2.37
CA GLY A 15 16.29 17.68 -1.22
C GLY A 15 14.83 17.87 -1.62
N CYS A 16 14.57 18.80 -2.53
CA CYS A 16 13.23 19.13 -3.02
C CYS A 16 12.65 18.03 -3.91
N THR A 17 13.42 17.49 -4.86
CA THR A 17 13.00 16.35 -5.69
C THR A 17 12.82 15.09 -4.86
N ARG A 18 13.65 14.85 -3.84
CA ARG A 18 13.47 13.69 -2.93
C ARG A 18 12.21 13.83 -2.08
N ALA A 19 11.93 15.02 -1.53
CA ALA A 19 10.72 15.29 -0.77
C ALA A 19 9.47 15.22 -1.65
N ALA A 20 9.52 15.81 -2.86
CA ALA A 20 8.45 15.73 -3.85
C ALA A 20 8.22 14.28 -4.29
N SER A 21 9.28 13.51 -4.54
CA SER A 21 9.16 12.09 -4.93
C SER A 21 8.58 11.23 -3.81
N ALA A 22 8.94 11.49 -2.55
CA ALA A 22 8.35 10.81 -1.40
C ALA A 22 6.86 11.18 -1.26
N ALA A 23 6.52 12.47 -1.31
CA ALA A 23 5.13 12.95 -1.26
C ALA A 23 4.30 12.40 -2.42
N LEU A 24 4.84 12.40 -3.64
CA LEU A 24 4.18 11.85 -4.82
C LEU A 24 4.00 10.33 -4.71
N SER A 25 4.98 9.62 -4.15
CA SER A 25 4.88 8.18 -3.88
C SER A 25 3.82 7.87 -2.82
N HIS A 26 3.71 8.69 -1.78
CA HIS A 26 2.66 8.56 -0.77
C HIS A 26 1.27 8.92 -1.32
N CYS A 27 1.15 10.00 -2.09
CA CYS A 27 -0.09 10.38 -2.77
C CYS A 27 -0.51 9.31 -3.79
N ALA A 28 0.43 8.77 -4.56
CA ALA A 28 0.17 7.66 -5.47
C ALA A 28 -0.29 6.42 -4.71
N CYS A 29 0.35 6.06 -3.58
CA CYS A 29 -0.07 4.96 -2.72
C CYS A 29 -1.44 5.19 -2.05
N ILE A 30 -1.79 6.43 -1.70
CA ILE A 30 -3.11 6.76 -1.14
C ILE A 30 -4.18 6.69 -2.23
N VAL A 31 -3.96 7.31 -3.40
CA VAL A 31 -4.86 7.23 -4.56
C VAL A 31 -5.03 5.79 -5.00
N PHE A 32 -3.96 5.01 -5.00
CA PHE A 32 -3.94 3.58 -5.24
C PHE A 32 -4.83 2.82 -4.25
N THR A 33 -4.62 3.05 -2.96
CA THR A 33 -5.37 2.40 -1.88
C THR A 33 -6.84 2.74 -1.95
N VAL A 34 -7.19 4.01 -2.16
CA VAL A 34 -8.56 4.48 -2.33
C VAL A 34 -9.18 3.84 -3.57
N THR A 35 -8.44 3.78 -4.69
CA THR A 35 -8.92 3.15 -5.92
C THR A 35 -9.15 1.64 -5.72
N ILE A 36 -8.25 0.92 -5.05
CA ILE A 36 -8.42 -0.50 -4.74
C ILE A 36 -9.58 -0.72 -3.77
N ALA A 37 -9.73 0.11 -2.72
CA ALA A 37 -10.86 0.03 -1.79
C ALA A 37 -12.21 0.31 -2.49
N LEU A 38 -12.22 1.19 -3.50
CA LEU A 38 -13.40 1.44 -4.33
C LEU A 38 -13.66 0.30 -5.33
N LEU A 39 -12.62 -0.30 -5.91
CA LEU A 39 -12.72 -1.39 -6.88
C LEU A 39 -13.03 -2.75 -6.25
N SER A 40 -12.62 -2.98 -4.99
CA SER A 40 -12.71 -4.29 -4.32
C SER A 40 -14.06 -4.57 -3.65
N ARG A 41 -15.02 -3.64 -3.75
CA ARG A 41 -16.35 -3.79 -3.15
C ARG A 41 -17.09 -4.98 -3.76
N PRO A 42 -17.35 -6.06 -2.99
CA PRO A 42 -18.33 -7.06 -3.37
C PRO A 42 -19.71 -6.41 -3.23
N GLY A 43 -20.57 -6.59 -4.24
CA GLY A 43 -21.93 -6.08 -4.19
C GLY A 43 -22.71 -6.71 -3.05
N THR A 44 -22.88 -5.98 -1.95
CA THR A 44 -24.06 -6.05 -1.08
C THR A 44 -24.34 -4.66 -0.55
N LYS A 45 -25.58 -4.21 -0.75
CA LYS A 45 -26.11 -2.95 -0.22
C LYS A 45 -26.06 -2.99 1.31
N ALA A 46 -25.13 -2.29 1.96
CA ALA A 46 -25.24 -1.80 3.34
C ALA A 46 -23.99 -0.99 3.72
N ILE A 47 -24.19 0.34 3.88
CA ILE A 47 -23.72 1.20 4.99
C ILE A 47 -22.23 1.06 5.36
N LEU A 48 -21.31 2.02 5.13
CA LEU A 48 -21.38 3.47 4.94
C LEU A 48 -20.38 3.91 3.85
N LEU A 49 -20.65 5.07 3.23
CA LEU A 49 -20.00 5.61 2.01
C LEU A 49 -20.45 4.95 0.70
N PHE A 50 -21.72 4.56 0.63
CA PHE A 50 -22.42 4.28 -0.62
C PHE A 50 -23.64 5.20 -0.70
N SER A 51 -23.44 6.43 -1.17
CA SER A 51 -24.53 7.10 -1.88
C SER A 51 -24.90 6.23 -3.09
N PRO A 52 -26.19 5.97 -3.35
CA PRO A 52 -26.66 5.30 -4.57
C PRO A 52 -26.32 6.06 -5.87
N ARG A 53 -25.80 7.29 -5.80
CA ARG A 53 -25.39 8.12 -6.94
C ARG A 53 -23.95 8.62 -6.73
N GLY A 54 -23.02 8.24 -7.62
CA GLY A 54 -21.72 8.94 -7.72
C GLY A 54 -20.42 8.15 -7.47
N SER A 55 -20.34 6.84 -7.76
CA SER A 55 -19.02 6.19 -7.90
C SER A 55 -18.73 5.99 -9.40
N PRO A 56 -17.67 6.61 -9.96
CA PRO A 56 -17.35 6.50 -11.39
C PRO A 56 -17.10 5.06 -11.89
N LEU A 57 -16.90 4.10 -10.97
CA LEU A 57 -16.44 2.74 -11.28
C LEU A 57 -17.47 1.65 -10.90
N LYS A 58 -18.68 2.03 -10.47
CA LYS A 58 -19.72 1.07 -10.04
C LYS A 58 -20.14 0.11 -11.16
N THR A 59 -20.06 0.57 -12.40
CA THR A 59 -20.49 -0.12 -13.62
C THR A 59 -19.44 -1.03 -14.24
N LEU A 60 -18.19 -1.04 -13.74
CA LEU A 60 -17.15 -1.85 -14.38
C LEU A 60 -17.36 -3.36 -14.15
N PRO A 61 -17.22 -4.20 -15.19
CA PRO A 61 -17.25 -5.65 -15.07
C PRO A 61 -16.20 -6.16 -14.06
N HIS A 62 -16.52 -7.25 -13.36
CA HIS A 62 -15.60 -7.88 -12.40
C HIS A 62 -14.23 -8.22 -13.02
N LYS A 63 -14.20 -8.66 -14.28
CA LYS A 63 -12.95 -8.95 -15.01
C LYS A 63 -12.07 -7.70 -15.15
N THR A 64 -12.67 -6.54 -15.46
CA THR A 64 -11.96 -5.26 -15.56
C THR A 64 -11.40 -4.82 -14.20
N LYS A 65 -12.20 -4.96 -13.12
CA LYS A 65 -11.75 -4.65 -11.75
C LYS A 65 -10.58 -5.53 -11.33
N SER A 66 -10.63 -6.83 -11.64
CA SER A 66 -9.56 -7.77 -11.35
C SER A 66 -8.28 -7.46 -12.14
N ARG A 67 -8.39 -7.07 -13.42
CA ARG A 67 -7.24 -6.64 -14.23
C ARG A 67 -6.61 -5.36 -13.69
N ALA A 68 -7.44 -4.38 -13.35
CA ALA A 68 -6.99 -3.12 -12.75
C ALA A 68 -6.25 -3.40 -11.43
N HIS A 69 -6.82 -4.22 -10.54
CA HIS A 69 -6.16 -4.63 -9.29
C HIS A 69 -4.79 -5.27 -9.55
N TRP A 70 -4.67 -6.17 -10.52
CA TRP A 70 -3.40 -6.80 -10.87
C TRP A 70 -2.35 -5.81 -11.38
N ILE A 71 -2.71 -4.95 -12.34
CA ILE A 71 -1.79 -3.92 -12.89
C ILE A 71 -1.31 -3.01 -11.78
N LEU A 72 -2.26 -2.53 -10.98
CA LEU A 72 -1.99 -1.71 -9.82
C LEU A 72 -1.04 -2.44 -8.86
N GLN A 73 -1.31 -3.70 -8.51
CA GLN A 73 -0.46 -4.48 -7.63
C GLN A 73 0.99 -4.60 -8.15
N CYS A 74 1.19 -4.83 -9.45
CA CYS A 74 2.52 -4.84 -10.06
C CYS A 74 3.24 -3.49 -9.95
N LEU A 75 2.54 -2.39 -10.20
CA LEU A 75 3.09 -1.04 -10.03
C LEU A 75 3.49 -0.78 -8.58
N CYS A 76 2.63 -1.16 -7.62
CA CYS A 76 2.89 -1.01 -6.19
C CYS A 76 4.15 -1.76 -5.76
N VAL A 77 4.28 -3.04 -6.13
CA VAL A 77 5.46 -3.85 -5.81
C VAL A 77 6.73 -3.25 -6.44
N THR A 78 6.65 -2.80 -7.70
CA THR A 78 7.78 -2.17 -8.38
C THR A 78 8.23 -0.90 -7.66
N CYS A 79 7.29 0.00 -7.35
CA CYS A 79 7.59 1.22 -6.60
C CYS A 79 8.18 0.92 -5.22
N ALA A 80 7.66 -0.08 -4.52
CA ALA A 80 8.14 -0.47 -3.19
C ALA A 80 9.58 -1.01 -3.24
N ILE A 81 9.91 -1.84 -4.23
CA ILE A 81 11.27 -2.35 -4.45
C ILE A 81 12.23 -1.22 -4.80
N LEU A 82 11.85 -0.34 -5.73
CA LEU A 82 12.68 0.81 -6.12
C LEU A 82 12.90 1.78 -4.95
N GLY A 83 11.87 2.06 -4.15
CA GLY A 83 12.00 2.90 -2.95
C GLY A 83 12.92 2.26 -1.90
N LEU A 84 12.80 0.95 -1.68
CA LEU A 84 13.70 0.21 -0.80
C LEU A 84 15.15 0.25 -1.32
N ALA A 85 15.36 -0.01 -2.61
CA ALA A 85 16.67 0.03 -3.24
C ALA A 85 17.31 1.42 -3.12
N ALA A 86 16.55 2.49 -3.35
CA ALA A 86 17.03 3.87 -3.19
C ALA A 86 17.49 4.16 -1.75
N ILE A 87 16.73 3.73 -0.74
CA ILE A 87 17.09 3.94 0.68
C ILE A 87 18.31 3.09 1.06
N VAL A 88 18.38 1.84 0.62
CA VAL A 88 19.52 0.94 0.86
C VAL A 88 20.79 1.53 0.24
N TYR A 89 20.70 1.99 -1.00
CA TYR A 89 21.81 2.61 -1.73
C TYR A 89 22.25 3.91 -1.06
N ASN A 90 21.32 4.80 -0.68
CA ASN A 90 21.64 6.03 0.04
C ASN A 90 22.34 5.75 1.39
N LYS A 91 21.90 4.72 2.13
CA LYS A 91 22.54 4.31 3.38
C LYS A 91 23.94 3.74 3.15
N HIS A 92 24.12 2.97 2.08
CA HIS A 92 25.43 2.44 1.67
C HIS A 92 26.42 3.58 1.40
N LEU A 93 26.02 4.57 0.58
CA LEU A 93 26.85 5.77 0.32
C LEU A 93 27.14 6.59 1.59
N SER A 94 26.21 6.58 2.55
CA SER A 94 26.37 7.32 3.82
C SER A 94 27.11 6.53 4.91
N GLY A 95 27.55 5.29 4.64
CA GLY A 95 28.14 4.40 5.66
C GLY A 95 27.21 4.11 6.85
N LYS A 96 25.89 4.19 6.66
CA LYS A 96 24.90 4.01 7.74
C LYS A 96 24.41 2.57 7.80
N PRO A 97 24.18 2.01 9.00
CA PRO A 97 23.67 0.65 9.14
C PRO A 97 22.23 0.53 8.62
N HIS A 98 21.89 -0.66 8.08
CA HIS A 98 20.60 -0.97 7.47
C HIS A 98 19.64 -1.61 8.46
N PHE A 99 18.34 -1.40 8.27
CA PHE A 99 17.25 -2.07 8.99
C PHE A 99 17.31 -2.01 10.54
N THR A 100 17.95 -1.00 11.12
CA THR A 100 18.12 -0.86 12.57
C THR A 100 16.90 -0.28 13.31
N SER A 101 15.92 0.25 12.60
CA SER A 101 14.70 0.81 13.19
C SER A 101 13.49 -0.10 12.95
N TRP A 102 12.48 0.00 13.82
CA TRP A 102 11.20 -0.69 13.64
C TRP A 102 10.56 -0.38 12.28
N HIS A 103 10.63 0.87 11.82
CA HIS A 103 10.18 1.25 10.47
C HIS A 103 10.94 0.48 9.39
N GLY A 104 12.28 0.42 9.48
CA GLY A 104 13.12 -0.27 8.50
C GLY A 104 12.85 -1.78 8.46
N LEU A 105 12.76 -2.42 9.63
CA LEU A 105 12.46 -3.85 9.75
C LEU A 105 11.06 -4.18 9.26
N LEU A 106 10.04 -3.47 9.74
CA LEU A 106 8.66 -3.70 9.31
C LEU A 106 8.45 -3.35 7.84
N GLY A 107 9.18 -2.36 7.32
CA GLY A 107 9.19 -1.98 5.92
C GLY A 107 9.69 -3.10 5.01
N VAL A 108 10.85 -3.70 5.30
CA VAL A 108 11.35 -4.83 4.49
C VAL A 108 10.44 -6.04 4.59
N ILE A 109 9.89 -6.34 5.78
CA ILE A 109 8.88 -7.40 5.96
C ILE A 109 7.65 -7.13 5.08
N ALA A 110 7.15 -5.89 5.06
CA ALA A 110 5.99 -5.51 4.24
C ALA A 110 6.28 -5.62 2.74
N VAL A 111 7.46 -5.21 2.27
CA VAL A 111 7.90 -5.36 0.87
C VAL A 111 7.96 -6.83 0.46
N CYS A 112 8.55 -7.69 1.30
CA CYS A 112 8.58 -9.13 1.06
C CYS A 112 7.16 -9.73 1.06
N ALA A 113 6.33 -9.36 2.04
CA ALA A 113 4.96 -9.84 2.15
C ALA A 113 4.12 -9.47 0.93
N VAL A 114 4.21 -8.23 0.43
CA VAL A 114 3.44 -7.79 -0.74
C VAL A 114 3.93 -8.45 -2.03
N ALA A 115 5.24 -8.70 -2.16
CA ALA A 115 5.81 -9.44 -3.29
C ALA A 115 5.30 -10.91 -3.29
N LEU A 116 5.43 -11.61 -2.16
CA LEU A 116 4.93 -12.97 -1.99
C LEU A 116 3.42 -13.06 -2.19
N GLN A 117 2.66 -12.10 -1.67
CA GLN A 117 1.21 -12.03 -1.84
C GLN A 117 0.81 -11.87 -3.33
N SER A 118 1.60 -11.14 -4.10
CA SER A 118 1.38 -10.96 -5.54
C SER A 118 1.65 -12.26 -6.31
N LEU A 119 2.68 -13.02 -5.93
CA LEU A 119 2.95 -14.36 -6.48
C LEU A 119 1.85 -15.36 -6.07
N ALA A 120 1.40 -15.30 -4.82
CA ALA A 120 0.33 -16.15 -4.30
C ALA A 120 -1.04 -15.90 -4.98
N ALA A 121 -1.18 -14.81 -5.74
CA ALA A 121 -2.37 -14.53 -6.53
C ALA A 121 -2.38 -15.26 -7.88
N VAL A 122 -1.25 -15.74 -8.40
CA VAL A 122 -1.15 -16.41 -9.71
C VAL A 122 -2.08 -17.63 -9.82
N PRO A 123 -2.23 -18.50 -8.79
CA PRO A 123 -3.18 -19.60 -8.84
C PRO A 123 -4.66 -19.20 -8.88
N LEU A 124 -5.00 -17.93 -8.59
CA LEU A 124 -6.37 -17.42 -8.78
C LEU A 124 -6.70 -17.18 -10.25
N ILE A 125 -5.68 -16.99 -11.09
CA ILE A 125 -5.78 -16.83 -12.54
C ILE A 125 -5.65 -18.20 -13.20
N TYR A 126 -4.61 -18.95 -12.81
CA TYR A 126 -4.28 -20.26 -13.35
C TYR A 126 -4.49 -21.33 -12.29
N HIS A 127 -5.74 -21.79 -12.15
CA HIS A 127 -6.10 -22.73 -11.09
C HIS A 127 -5.35 -24.07 -11.17
N SER A 128 -4.86 -24.45 -12.36
CA SER A 128 -4.02 -25.63 -12.58
C SER A 128 -2.76 -25.66 -11.69
N LEU A 129 -2.30 -24.52 -11.19
CA LEU A 129 -1.14 -24.40 -10.29
C LEU A 129 -1.45 -24.74 -8.82
N ALA A 130 -2.73 -24.86 -8.44
CA ALA A 130 -3.17 -25.18 -7.08
C ALA A 130 -4.17 -26.34 -7.08
N LYS A 131 -3.78 -27.46 -7.72
CA LYS A 131 -4.55 -28.71 -7.71
C LYS A 131 -4.84 -29.14 -6.26
N GLY A 132 -6.09 -29.51 -5.98
CA GLY A 132 -6.52 -29.94 -4.63
C GLY A 132 -7.05 -28.82 -3.74
N TRP A 133 -6.98 -27.56 -4.15
CA TRP A 133 -7.63 -26.45 -3.45
C TRP A 133 -8.87 -26.01 -4.22
N SER A 134 -9.93 -25.59 -3.53
CA SER A 134 -11.06 -24.96 -4.23
C SER A 134 -10.74 -23.49 -4.51
N LEU A 135 -11.25 -22.95 -5.62
CA LEU A 135 -11.11 -21.52 -5.94
C LEU A 135 -11.66 -20.62 -4.81
N ALA A 136 -12.73 -21.05 -4.13
CA ALA A 136 -13.28 -20.34 -2.99
C ALA A 136 -12.30 -20.30 -1.80
N LYS A 137 -11.57 -21.39 -1.54
CA LYS A 137 -10.53 -21.46 -0.52
C LYS A 137 -9.38 -20.52 -0.87
N LEU A 138 -8.88 -20.57 -2.11
CA LEU A 138 -7.80 -19.69 -2.59
C LEU A 138 -8.16 -18.22 -2.44
N LYS A 139 -9.37 -17.81 -2.87
CA LYS A 139 -9.83 -16.42 -2.72
C LYS A 139 -9.88 -15.96 -1.26
N ARG A 140 -10.33 -16.84 -0.36
CA ARG A 140 -10.40 -16.54 1.08
C ARG A 140 -9.01 -16.35 1.68
N TYR A 141 -8.08 -17.27 1.41
CA TYR A 141 -6.72 -17.15 1.92
C TYR A 141 -6.01 -15.92 1.34
N HIS A 142 -6.10 -15.72 0.02
CA HIS A 142 -5.54 -14.53 -0.62
C HIS A 142 -6.09 -13.24 0.00
N ALA A 143 -7.39 -13.13 0.26
CA ALA A 143 -7.92 -11.94 0.91
C ALA A 143 -7.45 -11.79 2.36
N ALA A 144 -7.37 -12.88 3.13
CA ALA A 144 -6.91 -12.84 4.52
C ALA A 144 -5.41 -12.47 4.62
N THR A 145 -4.54 -13.13 3.87
CA THR A 145 -3.10 -12.81 3.84
C THR A 145 -2.83 -11.45 3.22
N GLY A 146 -3.65 -11.04 2.24
CA GLY A 146 -3.60 -9.70 1.66
C GLY A 146 -3.95 -8.60 2.67
N LEU A 147 -4.94 -8.83 3.53
CA LEU A 147 -5.25 -7.91 4.64
C LEU A 147 -4.08 -7.81 5.62
N VAL A 148 -3.45 -8.93 5.99
CA VAL A 148 -2.26 -8.91 6.86
C VAL A 148 -1.12 -8.11 6.21
N ALA A 149 -0.81 -8.36 4.94
CA ALA A 149 0.22 -7.61 4.22
C ALA A 149 -0.08 -6.11 4.17
N TYR A 150 -1.35 -5.74 3.94
CA TYR A 150 -1.80 -4.35 3.93
C TYR A 150 -1.64 -3.68 5.32
N LEU A 151 -1.96 -4.39 6.40
CA LEU A 151 -1.80 -3.89 7.77
C LEU A 151 -0.32 -3.74 8.16
N LEU A 152 0.55 -4.66 7.72
CA LEU A 152 2.01 -4.54 7.89
C LEU A 152 2.55 -3.29 7.17
N GLY A 153 2.13 -3.06 5.92
CA GLY A 153 2.48 -1.86 5.17
C GLY A 153 2.00 -0.58 5.85
N SER A 154 0.74 -0.57 6.31
CA SER A 154 0.16 0.56 7.05
C SER A 154 0.90 0.84 8.36
N GLY A 155 1.25 -0.20 9.12
CA GLY A 155 2.06 -0.09 10.33
C GLY A 155 3.45 0.47 10.04
N SER A 156 4.10 0.01 8.95
CA SER A 156 5.39 0.54 8.52
C SER A 156 5.31 2.02 8.16
N LEU A 157 4.25 2.45 7.47
CA LEU A 157 4.01 3.87 7.15
C LEU A 157 3.88 4.71 8.43
N LEU A 158 3.06 4.28 9.40
CA LEU A 158 2.89 4.98 10.68
C LEU A 158 4.22 5.11 11.45
N LEU A 159 5.04 4.06 11.47
CA LEU A 159 6.39 4.12 12.05
C LEU A 159 7.31 5.08 11.26
N GLY A 160 7.15 5.15 9.93
CA GLY A 160 7.88 6.07 9.07
C GLY A 160 7.59 7.54 9.36
N LEU A 161 6.35 7.87 9.76
CA LEU A 161 5.97 9.22 10.18
C LEU A 161 6.72 9.67 11.44
N ARG A 162 7.21 8.75 12.27
CA ARG A 162 8.04 9.06 13.45
C ARG A 162 9.53 9.14 13.15
N SER A 163 9.95 8.94 11.89
CA SER A 163 11.35 9.04 11.52
C SER A 163 11.86 10.48 11.63
N ALA A 164 13.14 10.63 12.01
CA ALA A 164 13.78 11.94 12.11
C ALA A 164 13.69 12.76 10.81
N TRP A 165 13.69 12.07 9.65
CA TRP A 165 13.50 12.72 8.36
C TRP A 165 12.11 13.32 8.21
N PHE A 166 11.06 12.56 8.54
CA PHE A 166 9.68 13.02 8.39
C PHE A 166 9.36 14.15 9.39
N THR A 167 9.71 13.98 10.67
CA THR A 167 9.46 15.00 11.70
C THR A 167 10.27 16.27 11.47
N GLY A 168 11.42 16.19 10.79
CA GLY A 168 12.20 17.37 10.38
C GLY A 168 11.69 18.03 9.10
N SER A 169 10.84 17.37 8.31
CA SER A 169 10.36 17.85 7.01
C SER A 169 8.90 18.28 6.99
N ALA A 170 8.08 17.78 7.92
CA ALA A 170 6.64 18.01 7.96
C ALA A 170 6.23 18.71 9.28
N GLY A 171 5.33 19.69 9.17
CA GLY A 171 4.74 20.33 10.33
C GLY A 171 3.78 19.40 11.10
N GLU A 172 3.50 19.75 12.36
CA GLU A 172 2.69 18.94 13.28
C GLU A 172 1.30 18.58 12.72
N HIS A 173 0.58 19.55 12.13
CA HIS A 173 -0.73 19.27 11.52
C HIS A 173 -0.64 18.28 10.34
N THR A 174 0.42 18.36 9.54
CA THR A 174 0.66 17.43 8.43
C THR A 174 0.93 16.03 8.95
N TRP A 175 1.63 15.92 10.08
CA TRP A 175 1.89 14.65 10.75
C TRP A 175 0.58 13.98 11.20
N TYR A 176 -0.28 14.71 11.93
CA TYR A 176 -1.56 14.16 12.40
C TYR A 176 -2.47 13.78 11.24
N LEU A 177 -2.55 14.62 10.20
CA LEU A 177 -3.37 14.33 9.02
C LEU A 177 -2.88 13.07 8.29
N ALA A 178 -1.56 12.90 8.12
CA ALA A 178 -0.99 11.71 7.49
C ALA A 178 -1.26 10.45 8.33
N ALA A 179 -1.07 10.53 9.65
CA ALA A 179 -1.32 9.42 10.56
C ALA A 179 -2.81 9.02 10.58
N ALA A 180 -3.71 10.00 10.70
CA ALA A 180 -5.15 9.78 10.68
C ALA A 180 -5.63 9.20 9.35
N CYS A 181 -5.14 9.72 8.23
CA CYS A 181 -5.46 9.19 6.89
C CYS A 181 -5.00 7.73 6.74
N CYS A 182 -3.78 7.41 7.16
CA CYS A 182 -3.25 6.04 7.09
C CYS A 182 -4.08 5.09 7.97
N ALA A 183 -4.36 5.47 9.21
CA ALA A 183 -5.14 4.67 10.15
C ALA A 183 -6.58 4.47 9.64
N PHE A 184 -7.24 5.54 9.17
CA PHE A 184 -8.58 5.47 8.62
C PHE A 184 -8.67 4.53 7.42
N ASN A 185 -7.74 4.63 6.46
CA ASN A 185 -7.71 3.71 5.32
C ASN A 185 -7.52 2.25 5.74
N ALA A 186 -6.65 1.99 6.72
CA ALA A 186 -6.46 0.65 7.26
C ALA A 186 -7.72 0.07 7.89
N LEU A 187 -8.45 0.87 8.68
CA LEU A 187 -9.72 0.46 9.27
C LEU A 187 -10.79 0.21 8.20
N VAL A 188 -10.86 1.06 7.17
CA VAL A 188 -11.82 0.88 6.05
C VAL A 188 -11.53 -0.42 5.31
N VAL A 189 -10.29 -0.70 4.93
CA VAL A 189 -9.90 -1.93 4.22
C VAL A 189 -10.14 -3.15 5.10
N MET A 190 -9.75 -3.10 6.38
CA MET A 190 -9.98 -4.17 7.34
C MET A 190 -11.47 -4.49 7.48
N ASN A 191 -12.32 -3.46 7.62
CA ASN A 191 -13.76 -3.63 7.69
C ASN A 191 -14.31 -4.23 6.38
N GLN A 192 -13.92 -3.70 5.22
CA GLN A 192 -14.39 -4.21 3.92
C GLN A 192 -14.07 -5.70 3.71
N VAL A 193 -12.83 -6.10 3.97
CA VAL A 193 -12.40 -7.51 3.83
C VAL A 193 -13.13 -8.37 4.85
N SER A 194 -13.17 -7.96 6.12
CA SER A 194 -13.79 -8.75 7.19
C SER A 194 -15.29 -8.95 6.96
N SER A 195 -16.02 -7.88 6.61
CA SER A 195 -17.46 -7.96 6.35
C SER A 195 -17.79 -8.86 5.16
N ALA A 196 -16.97 -8.86 4.11
CA ALA A 196 -17.18 -9.71 2.93
C ALA A 196 -17.15 -11.22 3.26
N TYR A 197 -16.38 -11.63 4.25
CA TYR A 197 -16.26 -13.04 4.65
C TYR A 197 -17.18 -13.41 5.81
N THR A 198 -17.48 -12.48 6.74
CA THR A 198 -18.42 -12.72 7.85
C THR A 198 -19.87 -12.76 7.36
N ALA A 199 -20.27 -11.88 6.43
CA ALA A 199 -21.63 -11.87 5.88
C ALA A 199 -21.96 -13.17 5.14
N LYS A 200 -20.96 -13.75 4.45
CA LYS A 200 -21.11 -15.03 3.74
C LYS A 200 -21.34 -16.21 4.70
N LYS A 201 -20.76 -16.16 5.90
CA LYS A 201 -20.95 -17.21 6.93
C LYS A 201 -22.37 -17.23 7.49
N ARG A 202 -23.04 -16.08 7.61
CA ARG A 202 -24.42 -15.96 8.11
C ARG A 202 -25.50 -16.40 7.12
N LEU A 203 -25.21 -16.37 5.82
CA LEU A 203 -26.14 -16.81 4.78
C LEU A 203 -26.03 -18.32 4.46
N GLN A 204 -25.04 -19.00 5.05
CA GLN A 204 -24.79 -20.44 4.85
C GLN A 204 -25.05 -21.26 6.13
N SER A 205 -25.51 -20.63 7.21
CA SER A 205 -25.98 -21.24 8.46
C SER A 205 -27.50 -21.25 8.49
#